data_AF-A0A6M4WLA9-F1
#
_entry.id   AF-A0A6M4WLA9-F1
#
_cell.length_a   1.000
_cell.length_b   1.000
_cell.length_c   1.000
_cell.angle_alpha   90.00
_cell.angle_beta   90.00
_cell.angle_gamma   90.00
#
_symmetry.space_group_name_H-M   'P 1'
#
loop_
_entity.id
_entity.type
_entity.pdbx_description
1 polymer ?
#
loop_
_entity_poly.entity_id
_entity_poly.type
_entity_poly.pdbx_seq_one_letter_code
_entity_poly.pdbx_strand_id
1 'polypeptide(L)'
;MQGTVDGFSYGLVTPLVAYLMACLGGALGLRCTTRALLVAQSWRPGWLALGSAAIGSGIWTMHFIAMIGFTVDGAPIHYDKPMTYASLGVAIVMVGVGIFIVGYRGATGTALFTGGTITGLGIASMHYLGMAGMRFNGTLQYNTFTVATSVAIAMGAATAALWAAGQVRGFLWSVGASLVMGLAVTGMHYTGMAALSVHLHTGAPTAGDSPAALLAPMLIGPLAFLCLAGVVVMFDPLMVMGKPDWTPAEHKPGVPAHPPAPHPSRRSRLRSRRKVTHREFRTPQNR
;
A
#
# COMPACT_ATOMS: atom_id res chain seq x y z
N MET A 1 15.34 -39.22 12.13
CA MET A 1 16.51 -38.36 12.37
C MET A 1 16.05 -36.92 12.19
N GLN A 2 16.37 -36.04 13.13
CA GLN A 2 16.11 -34.60 12.99
C GLN A 2 16.91 -34.14 11.76
N GLY A 3 16.23 -33.75 10.69
CA GLY A 3 16.92 -33.10 9.58
C GLY A 3 17.54 -31.82 10.10
N THR A 4 18.87 -31.71 10.05
CA THR A 4 19.56 -30.45 10.34
C THR A 4 19.06 -29.42 9.34
N VAL A 5 18.34 -28.43 9.89
CA VAL A 5 17.85 -27.29 9.14
C VAL A 5 19.02 -26.32 8.99
N ASP A 6 19.74 -26.41 7.89
CA ASP A 6 20.71 -25.39 7.53
C ASP A 6 19.97 -24.23 6.85
N GLY A 7 19.56 -23.26 7.67
CA GLY A 7 18.92 -22.02 7.20
C GLY A 7 19.86 -21.04 6.47
N PHE A 8 21.08 -21.49 6.15
CA PHE A 8 22.19 -20.66 5.66
C PHE A 8 23.03 -21.36 4.58
N SER A 9 22.41 -22.06 3.62
CA SER A 9 23.17 -22.80 2.59
C SER A 9 24.05 -21.91 1.71
N TYR A 10 23.78 -20.60 1.67
CA TYR A 10 24.60 -19.56 1.03
C TYR A 10 25.18 -18.54 2.04
N GLY A 11 25.22 -18.89 3.34
CA GLY A 11 25.65 -18.00 4.42
C GLY A 11 24.69 -16.84 4.70
N LEU A 12 25.21 -15.75 5.28
CA LEU A 12 24.42 -14.55 5.63
C LEU A 12 23.92 -13.74 4.42
N VAL A 13 24.31 -14.12 3.20
CA VAL A 13 24.01 -13.35 1.98
C VAL A 13 22.52 -13.40 1.64
N THR A 14 21.89 -14.58 1.70
CA THR A 14 20.46 -14.75 1.43
C THR A 14 19.57 -13.96 2.40
N PRO A 15 19.74 -14.04 3.74
CA PRO A 15 18.98 -13.20 4.68
C PRO A 15 19.20 -11.70 4.45
N LEU A 16 20.43 -11.30 4.12
CA LEU A 16 20.75 -9.90 3.89
C LEU A 16 20.05 -9.38 2.62
N VAL A 17 20.10 -10.13 1.51
CA VAL A 17 19.42 -9.75 0.27
C VAL A 17 17.90 -9.75 0.46
N ALA A 18 17.35 -10.76 1.16
CA ALA A 18 15.95 -10.81 1.56
C ALA A 18 15.56 -9.54 2.34
N TYR A 19 16.32 -9.19 3.39
CA TYR A 19 16.11 -7.98 4.17
C TYR A 19 16.13 -6.70 3.32
N LEU A 20 17.13 -6.57 2.43
CA LEU A 20 17.24 -5.42 1.54
C LEU A 20 16.04 -5.30 0.58
N MET A 21 15.52 -6.42 0.07
CA MET A 21 14.31 -6.43 -0.77
C MET A 21 13.06 -6.01 -0.01
N ALA A 22 12.90 -6.45 1.25
CA ALA A 22 11.81 -5.98 2.10
C ALA A 22 11.92 -4.48 2.39
N CYS A 23 13.14 -3.99 2.65
CA CYS A 23 13.40 -2.55 2.83
C CYS A 23 13.07 -1.77 1.56
N LEU A 24 13.46 -2.26 0.39
CA LEU A 24 13.18 -1.63 -0.90
C LEU A 24 11.67 -1.53 -1.15
N GLY A 25 10.93 -2.65 -1.04
CA GLY A 25 9.48 -2.66 -1.19
C GLY A 25 8.78 -1.74 -0.19
N GLY A 26 9.26 -1.69 1.05
CA GLY A 26 8.78 -0.77 2.07
C GLY A 26 9.03 0.69 1.76
N ALA A 27 10.25 1.04 1.37
CA ALA A 27 10.62 2.42 1.03
C ALA A 27 9.79 2.93 -0.16
N LEU A 28 9.65 2.11 -1.20
CA LEU A 28 8.82 2.45 -2.37
C LEU A 28 7.35 2.56 -1.99
N GLY A 29 6.85 1.60 -1.22
CA GLY A 29 5.51 1.58 -0.66
C GLY A 29 5.15 2.83 0.12
N LEU A 30 5.93 3.12 1.17
CA LEU A 30 5.73 4.29 2.03
C LEU A 30 5.74 5.57 1.19
N ARG A 31 6.65 5.71 0.22
CA ARG A 31 6.70 6.90 -0.65
C ARG A 31 5.47 7.02 -1.53
N CYS A 32 5.03 5.93 -2.15
CA CYS A 32 3.82 5.93 -2.97
C CYS A 32 2.59 6.29 -2.12
N THR A 33 2.47 5.72 -0.91
CA THR A 33 1.39 6.03 0.02
C THR A 33 1.45 7.49 0.49
N THR A 34 2.61 8.00 0.90
CA THR A 34 2.76 9.41 1.29
C THR A 34 2.44 10.34 0.12
N ARG A 35 2.88 10.03 -1.11
CA ARG A 35 2.53 10.80 -2.31
C ARG A 35 1.03 10.77 -2.58
N ALA A 36 0.37 9.63 -2.42
CA ALA A 36 -1.07 9.53 -2.56
C ALA A 36 -1.84 10.45 -1.60
N LEU A 37 -1.27 10.74 -0.43
CA LEU A 37 -1.84 11.68 0.54
C LEU A 37 -1.65 13.15 0.13
N LEU A 38 -0.66 13.46 -0.72
CA LEU A 38 -0.33 14.82 -1.16
C LEU A 38 -0.93 15.21 -2.51
N VAL A 39 -1.31 14.24 -3.35
CA VAL A 39 -1.84 14.48 -4.70
C VAL A 39 -3.37 14.61 -4.70
N ALA A 40 -3.93 15.28 -5.71
CA ALA A 40 -5.37 15.37 -5.95
C ALA A 40 -6.08 13.99 -5.93
N GLN A 41 -7.35 13.98 -5.51
CA GLN A 41 -8.13 12.75 -5.28
C GLN A 41 -8.24 11.84 -6.52
N SER A 42 -8.13 12.38 -7.73
CA SER A 42 -8.20 11.61 -8.99
C SER A 42 -6.99 10.69 -9.21
N TRP A 43 -5.80 11.07 -8.74
CA TRP A 43 -4.58 10.28 -8.90
C TRP A 43 -4.20 9.47 -7.66
N ARG A 44 -4.81 9.79 -6.51
CA ARG A 44 -4.67 9.07 -5.24
C ARG A 44 -4.79 7.54 -5.37
N PRO A 45 -5.82 6.96 -6.00
CA PRO A 45 -5.95 5.50 -6.08
C PRO A 45 -4.81 4.84 -6.87
N GLY A 46 -4.28 5.50 -7.91
CA GLY A 46 -3.15 4.99 -8.68
C GLY A 46 -1.87 4.88 -7.84
N TRP A 47 -1.60 5.88 -7.01
CA TRP A 47 -0.46 5.86 -6.08
C TRP A 47 -0.61 4.85 -4.95
N LEU A 48 -1.83 4.69 -4.40
CA LEU A 48 -2.09 3.66 -3.39
C LEU A 48 -1.94 2.25 -3.97
N ALA A 49 -2.41 2.03 -5.21
CA ALA A 49 -2.26 0.76 -5.91
C ALA A 49 -0.79 0.45 -6.24
N LEU A 50 -0.02 1.44 -6.69
CA LEU A 50 1.42 1.29 -6.92
C LEU A 50 2.15 0.95 -5.60
N GLY A 51 1.80 1.64 -4.51
CA GLY A 51 2.38 1.40 -3.18
C GLY A 51 2.06 0.02 -2.63
N SER A 52 0.83 -0.46 -2.79
CA SER A 52 0.44 -1.79 -2.35
C SER A 52 1.11 -2.89 -3.17
N ALA A 53 1.21 -2.70 -4.48
CA ALA A 53 1.94 -3.62 -5.35
C ALA A 53 3.44 -3.65 -5.00
N ALA A 54 4.06 -2.51 -4.68
CA ALA A 54 5.46 -2.44 -4.28
C ALA A 54 5.72 -3.13 -2.94
N ILE A 55 4.88 -2.88 -1.93
CA ILE A 55 5.01 -3.54 -0.61
C ILE A 55 4.76 -5.04 -0.75
N GLY A 56 3.66 -5.44 -1.41
CA GLY A 56 3.32 -6.84 -1.62
C GLY A 56 4.42 -7.59 -2.37
N SER A 57 4.94 -7.01 -3.45
CA SER A 57 6.04 -7.60 -4.23
C SER A 57 7.33 -7.68 -3.41
N GLY A 58 7.71 -6.65 -2.67
CA GLY A 58 8.92 -6.66 -1.85
C GLY A 58 8.89 -7.69 -0.73
N ILE A 59 7.76 -7.81 -0.03
CA ILE A 59 7.57 -8.81 1.03
C ILE A 59 7.57 -10.23 0.43
N TRP A 60 6.90 -10.43 -0.71
CA TRP A 60 6.88 -11.73 -1.40
C TRP A 60 8.27 -12.12 -1.90
N THR A 61 9.00 -11.20 -2.54
CA THR A 61 10.37 -11.41 -3.00
C THR A 61 11.30 -11.72 -1.82
N MET A 62 11.17 -10.99 -0.71
CA MET A 62 11.92 -11.28 0.51
C MET A 62 11.66 -12.72 1.00
N HIS A 63 10.38 -13.11 1.10
CA HIS A 63 10.00 -14.43 1.57
C HIS A 63 10.64 -15.53 0.71
N PHE A 64 10.49 -15.46 -0.61
CA PHE A 64 11.03 -16.51 -1.49
C PHE A 64 12.56 -16.50 -1.58
N ILE A 65 13.22 -15.34 -1.49
CA ILE A 65 14.70 -15.28 -1.41
C ILE A 65 15.20 -15.93 -0.11
N ALA A 66 14.52 -15.69 1.01
CA ALA A 66 14.85 -16.34 2.27
C ALA A 66 14.62 -17.86 2.21
N MET A 67 13.55 -18.30 1.54
CA MET A 67 13.27 -19.72 1.29
C MET A 67 14.29 -20.40 0.37
N ILE A 68 14.86 -19.70 -0.63
CA ILE A 68 15.97 -20.24 -1.44
C ILE A 68 17.20 -20.53 -0.57
N GLY A 69 17.43 -19.70 0.45
CA GLY A 69 18.51 -19.89 1.42
C GLY A 69 18.28 -21.06 2.39
N PHE A 70 17.05 -21.57 2.45
CA PHE A 70 16.66 -22.68 3.31
C PHE A 70 16.68 -23.98 2.50
N THR A 71 17.75 -24.77 2.63
CA THR A 71 17.78 -26.11 2.05
C THR A 71 17.60 -27.16 3.14
N VAL A 72 16.68 -28.10 2.92
CA VAL A 72 16.55 -29.29 3.76
C VAL A 72 17.36 -30.40 3.10
N ASP A 73 18.40 -30.88 3.77
CA ASP A 73 19.20 -31.99 3.29
C ASP A 73 18.33 -33.24 3.06
N GLY A 74 18.40 -33.80 1.85
CA GLY A 74 17.80 -35.11 1.52
C GLY A 74 16.39 -35.11 0.94
N ALA A 75 15.74 -33.97 0.72
CA ALA A 75 14.44 -33.92 0.02
C ALA A 75 14.34 -32.74 -0.97
N PRO A 76 14.17 -33.00 -2.28
CA PRO A 76 13.92 -31.92 -3.23
C PRO A 76 12.58 -31.24 -2.93
N ILE A 77 12.62 -29.91 -2.79
CA ILE A 77 11.44 -29.09 -2.52
C ILE A 77 10.84 -28.67 -3.86
N HIS A 78 9.64 -29.15 -4.16
CA HIS A 78 8.87 -28.70 -5.30
C HIS A 78 7.97 -27.53 -4.90
N TYR A 79 7.89 -26.51 -5.75
CA TYR A 79 7.00 -25.37 -5.56
C TYR A 79 5.84 -25.41 -6.54
N ASP A 80 4.62 -25.33 -6.00
CA ASP A 80 3.42 -25.21 -6.80
C ASP A 80 3.28 -23.77 -7.34
N LYS A 81 3.49 -23.59 -8.65
CA LYS A 81 3.50 -22.28 -9.31
C LYS A 81 2.22 -21.46 -9.07
N PRO A 82 0.99 -22.00 -9.29
CA PRO A 82 -0.24 -21.27 -9.01
C PRO A 82 -0.37 -20.85 -7.54
N MET A 83 0.04 -21.69 -6.59
CA MET A 83 -0.04 -21.35 -5.16
C MET A 83 0.94 -20.23 -4.79
N THR A 84 2.13 -20.26 -5.40
CA THR A 84 3.18 -19.25 -5.25
C THR A 84 2.75 -17.89 -5.80
N TYR A 85 2.09 -17.86 -6.96
CA TYR A 85 1.52 -16.61 -7.50
C TYR A 85 0.24 -16.19 -6.77
N ALA A 86 -0.56 -17.13 -6.27
CA ALA A 86 -1.71 -16.81 -5.43
C ALA A 86 -1.28 -16.09 -4.15
N SER A 87 -0.14 -16.49 -3.55
CA SER A 87 0.39 -15.82 -2.35
C SER A 87 0.81 -14.37 -2.65
N LEU A 88 1.40 -14.10 -3.82
CA LEU A 88 1.66 -12.74 -4.29
C LEU A 88 0.36 -11.94 -4.43
N GLY A 89 -0.66 -12.51 -5.06
CA GLY A 89 -1.96 -11.87 -5.22
C GLY A 89 -2.61 -11.52 -3.89
N VAL A 90 -2.61 -12.46 -2.94
CA VAL A 90 -3.13 -12.25 -1.58
C VAL A 90 -2.37 -11.13 -0.87
N ALA A 91 -1.04 -11.08 -0.97
CA ALA A 91 -0.26 -10.00 -0.38
C ALA A 91 -0.65 -8.64 -0.96
N ILE A 92 -0.67 -8.48 -2.29
CA ILE A 92 -1.00 -7.22 -2.95
C ILE A 92 -2.40 -6.74 -2.58
N VAL A 93 -3.38 -7.64 -2.59
CA VAL A 93 -4.78 -7.31 -2.28
C VAL A 93 -4.94 -6.91 -0.82
N MET A 94 -4.45 -7.70 0.12
CA MET A 94 -4.64 -7.45 1.55
C MET A 94 -3.87 -6.21 2.02
N VAL A 95 -2.62 -6.04 1.55
CA VAL A 95 -1.85 -4.82 1.78
C VAL A 95 -2.54 -3.61 1.13
N GLY A 96 -3.10 -3.80 -0.07
CA GLY A 96 -3.92 -2.80 -0.76
C GLY A 96 -5.10 -2.35 0.07
N VAL A 97 -5.92 -3.28 0.58
CA VAL A 97 -7.06 -2.94 1.43
C VAL A 97 -6.62 -2.09 2.64
N GLY A 98 -5.55 -2.48 3.33
CA GLY A 98 -5.08 -1.71 4.48
C GLY A 98 -4.54 -0.32 4.14
N ILE A 99 -3.76 -0.21 3.05
CA ILE A 99 -3.27 1.08 2.54
C ILE A 99 -4.40 1.96 2.04
N PHE A 100 -5.43 1.41 1.41
CA PHE A 100 -6.60 2.18 0.98
C PHE A 100 -7.42 2.68 2.16
N ILE A 101 -7.62 1.86 3.20
CA ILE A 101 -8.31 2.28 4.43
C ILE A 101 -7.59 3.49 5.05
N VAL A 102 -6.28 3.38 5.28
CA VAL A 102 -5.47 4.46 5.85
C VAL A 102 -5.35 5.63 4.89
N GLY A 103 -5.23 5.33 3.59
CA GLY A 103 -5.18 6.27 2.50
C GLY A 103 -6.38 7.20 2.50
N TYR A 104 -7.61 6.69 2.62
CA TYR A 104 -8.83 7.51 2.57
C TYR A 104 -9.30 8.02 3.94
N ARG A 105 -9.12 7.26 5.01
CA ARG A 105 -9.65 7.58 6.35
C ARG A 105 -8.62 8.21 7.29
N GLY A 106 -7.36 8.27 6.88
CA GLY A 106 -6.24 8.78 7.67
C GLY A 106 -5.54 7.70 8.52
N ALA A 107 -4.32 7.99 8.94
CA ALA A 107 -3.44 7.08 9.69
C ALA A 107 -3.62 7.15 11.22
N THR A 108 -4.87 7.31 11.69
CA THR A 108 -5.18 7.48 13.12
C THR A 108 -6.32 6.59 13.59
N GLY A 109 -6.26 6.16 14.86
CA GLY A 109 -7.35 5.48 15.55
C GLY A 109 -7.77 4.16 14.88
N THR A 110 -9.06 4.02 14.62
CA THR A 110 -9.67 2.78 14.11
C THR A 110 -9.19 2.43 12.70
N ALA A 111 -8.98 3.41 11.82
CA ALA A 111 -8.52 3.17 10.45
C ALA A 111 -7.10 2.58 10.40
N LEU A 112 -6.22 3.06 11.30
CA LEU A 112 -4.87 2.53 11.42
C LEU A 112 -4.88 1.10 11.97
N PHE A 113 -5.70 0.84 13.00
CA PHE A 113 -5.82 -0.50 13.58
C PHE A 113 -6.42 -1.50 12.60
N THR A 114 -7.51 -1.17 11.92
CA THR A 114 -8.13 -2.05 10.91
C THR A 114 -7.24 -2.22 9.68
N GLY A 115 -6.62 -1.16 9.19
CA GLY A 115 -5.69 -1.24 8.06
C GLY A 115 -4.45 -2.08 8.39
N GLY A 116 -3.89 -1.89 9.59
CA GLY A 116 -2.71 -2.60 10.07
C GLY A 116 -2.97 -4.08 10.32
N THR A 117 -4.10 -4.41 10.94
CA THR A 117 -4.51 -5.82 11.14
C THR A 117 -4.76 -6.53 9.82
N ILE A 118 -5.51 -5.93 8.88
CA ILE A 118 -5.75 -6.55 7.55
C ILE A 118 -4.43 -6.73 6.79
N THR A 119 -3.57 -5.71 6.78
CA THR A 119 -2.26 -5.78 6.13
C THR A 119 -1.40 -6.88 6.77
N GLY A 120 -1.31 -6.92 8.09
CA GLY A 120 -0.53 -7.94 8.82
C GLY A 120 -1.05 -9.36 8.61
N LEU A 121 -2.37 -9.56 8.62
CA LEU A 121 -2.99 -10.82 8.26
C LEU A 121 -2.69 -11.20 6.82
N GLY A 122 -2.63 -10.23 5.90
CA GLY A 122 -2.20 -10.44 4.52
C GLY A 122 -0.77 -10.93 4.39
N ILE A 123 0.16 -10.30 5.12
CA ILE A 123 1.57 -10.69 5.16
C ILE A 123 1.71 -12.12 5.74
N ALA A 124 1.03 -12.41 6.84
CA ALA A 124 1.03 -13.74 7.44
C ALA A 124 0.40 -14.78 6.49
N SER A 125 -0.73 -14.46 5.86
CA SER A 125 -1.38 -15.33 4.88
C SER A 125 -0.48 -15.62 3.70
N MET A 126 0.21 -14.63 3.14
CA MET A 126 1.18 -14.84 2.07
C MET A 126 2.32 -15.76 2.52
N HIS A 127 2.85 -15.54 3.73
CA HIS A 127 3.91 -16.38 4.29
C HIS A 127 3.46 -17.85 4.40
N TYR A 128 2.34 -18.12 5.06
CA TYR A 128 1.86 -19.50 5.24
C TYR A 128 1.33 -20.13 3.95
N LEU A 129 0.78 -19.34 3.01
CA LEU A 129 0.37 -19.85 1.70
C LEU A 129 1.59 -20.19 0.83
N GLY A 130 2.66 -19.40 0.90
CA GLY A 130 3.95 -19.70 0.28
C GLY A 130 4.54 -20.99 0.84
N MET A 131 4.47 -21.17 2.16
CA MET A 131 4.89 -22.39 2.84
C MET A 131 4.04 -23.61 2.46
N ALA A 132 2.72 -23.46 2.36
CA ALA A 132 1.80 -24.52 1.95
C ALA A 132 1.98 -24.92 0.46
N GLY A 133 2.54 -24.02 -0.35
CA GLY A 133 2.94 -24.31 -1.74
C GLY A 133 4.18 -25.19 -1.87
N MET A 134 4.90 -25.45 -0.77
CA MET A 134 6.04 -26.36 -0.75
C MET A 134 5.57 -27.81 -0.63
N ARG A 135 6.04 -28.63 -1.57
CA ARG A 135 5.86 -30.07 -1.56
C ARG A 135 7.22 -30.72 -1.34
N PHE A 136 7.35 -31.46 -0.24
CA PHE A 136 8.52 -32.28 0.07
C PHE A 136 8.07 -33.57 0.78
N ASN A 137 8.93 -34.59 0.80
CA ASN A 137 8.63 -35.90 1.41
C ASN A 137 8.75 -35.87 2.95
N GLY A 138 7.86 -35.12 3.61
CA GLY A 138 7.78 -35.05 5.06
C GLY A 138 6.55 -34.29 5.55
N THR A 139 6.39 -34.22 6.87
CA THR A 139 5.31 -33.46 7.50
C THR A 139 5.87 -32.22 8.21
N LEU A 140 5.27 -31.06 7.94
CA LEU A 140 5.52 -29.82 8.70
C LEU A 140 4.63 -29.83 9.93
N GLN A 141 5.23 -29.90 11.13
CA GLN A 141 4.51 -29.60 12.36
C GLN A 141 4.75 -28.14 12.73
N TYR A 142 3.66 -27.42 12.98
CA TYR A 142 3.68 -26.03 13.38
C TYR A 142 3.36 -25.92 14.87
N ASN A 143 4.17 -25.17 15.62
CA ASN A 143 3.79 -24.76 16.96
C ASN A 143 2.80 -23.58 16.87
N THR A 144 1.54 -23.82 17.24
CA THR A 144 0.46 -22.81 17.20
C THR A 144 0.82 -21.51 17.94
N PHE A 145 1.55 -21.59 19.06
CA PHE A 145 1.95 -20.41 19.83
C PHE A 145 2.99 -19.55 19.10
N THR A 146 3.96 -20.21 18.44
CA THR A 146 4.99 -19.50 17.66
C THR A 146 4.40 -18.91 16.38
N VAL A 147 3.47 -19.62 15.74
CA VAL A 147 2.68 -19.10 14.61
C VAL A 147 1.87 -17.87 15.02
N ALA A 148 1.15 -17.93 16.15
CA ALA A 148 0.39 -16.79 16.66
C ALA A 148 1.29 -15.59 16.96
N THR A 149 2.50 -15.83 17.51
CA THR A 149 3.49 -14.78 17.77
C THR A 149 3.98 -14.14 16.47
N SER A 150 4.29 -14.94 15.45
CA SER A 150 4.65 -14.45 14.12
C SER A 150 3.53 -13.59 13.51
N VAL A 151 2.27 -14.02 13.61
CA VAL A 151 1.10 -13.24 13.15
C VAL A 151 0.97 -11.92 13.93
N ALA A 152 1.18 -11.93 15.25
CA ALA A 152 1.16 -10.72 16.07
C ALA A 152 2.27 -9.73 15.66
N ILE A 153 3.48 -10.23 15.39
CA ILE A 153 4.58 -9.42 14.86
C ILE A 153 4.19 -8.84 13.50
N ALA A 154 3.57 -9.61 12.61
CA ALA A 154 3.10 -9.13 11.30
C ALA A 154 2.12 -7.96 11.44
N MET A 155 1.12 -8.09 12.33
CA MET A 155 0.13 -7.05 12.60
C MET A 155 0.78 -5.79 13.18
N GLY A 156 1.69 -5.94 14.13
CA GLY A 156 2.45 -4.82 14.71
C GLY A 156 3.30 -4.10 13.66
N ALA A 157 4.05 -4.86 12.86
CA ALA A 157 4.90 -4.35 11.78
C ALA A 157 4.09 -3.58 10.72
N ALA A 158 2.98 -4.17 10.27
CA ALA A 158 2.08 -3.54 9.31
C ALA A 158 1.44 -2.27 9.85
N THR A 159 1.01 -2.27 11.11
CA THR A 159 0.46 -1.09 11.78
C THR A 159 1.50 0.02 11.88
N ALA A 160 2.73 -0.30 12.29
CA ALA A 160 3.83 0.65 12.36
C ALA A 160 4.19 1.24 10.98
N ALA A 161 4.17 0.41 9.93
CA ALA A 161 4.41 0.84 8.55
C ALA A 161 3.35 1.82 8.05
N LEU A 162 2.06 1.50 8.25
CA LEU A 162 0.95 2.38 7.87
C LEU A 162 0.96 3.69 8.67
N TRP A 163 1.29 3.61 9.96
CA TRP A 163 1.47 4.79 10.80
C TRP A 163 2.59 5.67 10.25
N ALA A 164 3.75 5.09 9.94
CA ALA A 164 4.89 5.82 9.39
C ALA A 164 4.58 6.46 8.03
N ALA A 165 3.82 5.76 7.16
CA ALA A 165 3.37 6.30 5.87
C ALA A 165 2.49 7.55 6.03
N GLY A 166 1.69 7.61 7.10
CA GLY A 166 0.82 8.74 7.42
C GLY A 166 1.51 9.93 8.08
N GLN A 167 2.74 9.77 8.59
CA GLN A 167 3.43 10.85 9.32
C GLN A 167 4.05 11.93 8.41
N VAL A 168 4.05 11.79 7.08
CA VAL A 168 4.60 12.74 6.09
C VAL A 168 5.89 13.42 6.56
N ARG A 169 6.91 12.63 6.88
CA ARG A 169 8.23 13.12 7.31
C ARG A 169 9.25 12.88 6.19
N GLY A 170 10.28 13.72 6.12
CA GLY A 170 11.24 13.76 5.01
C GLY A 170 11.97 12.44 4.71
N PHE A 171 12.81 12.46 3.66
CA PHE A 171 13.49 11.29 3.10
C PHE A 171 14.11 10.34 4.16
N LEU A 172 14.85 10.89 5.14
CA LEU A 172 15.53 10.10 6.17
C LEU A 172 14.55 9.30 7.04
N TRP A 173 13.35 9.84 7.31
CA TRP A 173 12.33 9.13 8.07
C TRP A 173 11.77 7.95 7.27
N SER A 174 11.51 8.14 5.97
CA SER A 174 11.07 7.06 5.08
C SER A 174 12.10 5.93 5.01
N VAL A 175 13.39 6.27 4.95
CA VAL A 175 14.48 5.28 5.00
C VAL A 175 14.47 4.54 6.35
N GLY A 176 14.48 5.26 7.47
CA GLY A 176 14.45 4.64 8.80
C GLY A 176 13.23 3.73 9.01
N ALA A 177 12.04 4.19 8.61
CA ALA A 177 10.82 3.41 8.69
C ALA A 177 10.88 2.15 7.80
N SER A 178 11.45 2.24 6.60
CA SER A 178 11.62 1.09 5.71
C SER A 178 12.60 0.04 6.26
N LEU A 179 13.67 0.47 6.94
CA LEU A 179 14.65 -0.42 7.58
C LEU A 179 14.02 -1.17 8.77
N VAL A 180 13.26 -0.46 9.60
CA VAL A 180 12.53 -1.06 10.73
C VAL A 180 11.45 -2.02 10.22
N MET A 181 10.72 -1.63 9.18
CA MET A 181 9.72 -2.48 8.55
C MET A 181 10.36 -3.75 7.96
N GLY A 182 11.47 -3.60 7.22
CA GLY A 182 12.23 -4.73 6.70
C GLY A 182 12.68 -5.68 7.81
N LEU A 183 13.12 -5.13 8.94
CA LEU A 183 13.58 -5.93 10.08
C LEU A 183 12.41 -6.71 10.70
N ALA A 184 11.27 -6.05 10.86
CA ALA A 184 10.08 -6.66 11.44
C ALA A 184 9.49 -7.76 10.54
N VAL A 185 9.41 -7.54 9.22
CA VAL A 185 8.92 -8.55 8.27
C VAL A 185 9.90 -9.72 8.17
N THR A 186 11.20 -9.45 8.13
CA THR A 186 12.24 -10.50 8.13
C THR A 186 12.21 -11.29 9.44
N GLY A 187 12.05 -10.61 10.57
CA GLY A 187 11.88 -11.25 11.88
C GLY A 187 10.64 -12.12 11.97
N MET A 188 9.50 -11.67 11.42
CA MET A 188 8.28 -12.47 11.32
C MET A 188 8.52 -13.75 10.50
N HIS A 189 9.21 -13.62 9.37
CA HIS A 189 9.54 -14.75 8.50
C HIS A 189 10.40 -15.79 9.24
N TYR A 190 11.49 -15.38 9.87
CA TYR A 190 12.34 -16.31 10.63
C TYR A 190 11.66 -16.87 11.88
N THR A 191 10.79 -16.11 12.53
CA THR A 191 9.97 -16.61 13.64
C THR A 191 8.98 -17.67 13.16
N GLY A 192 8.37 -17.47 11.99
CA GLY A 192 7.50 -18.45 11.33
C GLY A 192 8.26 -19.71 10.95
N MET A 193 9.50 -19.57 10.46
CA MET A 193 10.37 -20.71 10.16
C MET A 193 10.82 -21.46 11.42
N ALA A 194 11.12 -20.75 12.51
CA ALA A 194 11.46 -21.36 13.79
C ALA A 194 10.29 -22.14 14.42
N ALA A 195 9.05 -21.86 14.01
CA ALA A 195 7.87 -22.61 14.42
C ALA A 195 7.77 -24.00 13.76
N LEU A 196 8.61 -24.28 12.76
CA LEU A 196 8.57 -25.50 11.97
C LEU A 196 9.45 -26.59 12.59
N SER A 197 8.86 -27.75 12.80
CA SER A 197 9.60 -29.00 13.00
C SER A 197 9.42 -29.90 11.79
N VAL A 198 10.51 -30.18 11.08
CA VAL A 198 10.49 -31.02 9.88
C VAL A 198 10.73 -32.48 10.27
N HIS A 199 9.72 -33.34 10.06
CA HIS A 199 9.87 -34.78 10.18
C HIS A 199 9.99 -35.41 8.79
N LEU A 200 11.21 -35.78 8.41
CA LEU A 200 11.50 -36.49 7.16
C LEU A 200 11.10 -37.97 7.32
N HIS A 201 10.30 -38.49 6.38
CA HIS A 201 10.03 -39.92 6.30
C HIS A 201 11.18 -40.60 5.54
N THR A 202 11.71 -41.69 6.07
CA THR A 202 12.83 -42.43 5.47
C THR A 202 12.43 -42.99 4.10
N GLY A 203 12.88 -42.36 3.04
CA GLY A 203 12.77 -42.80 1.66
C GLY A 203 14.03 -42.39 0.89
N ALA A 204 14.45 -43.21 -0.08
CA ALA A 204 15.69 -43.02 -0.85
C ALA A 204 15.83 -41.59 -1.39
N PRO A 205 17.06 -41.03 -1.46
CA PRO A 205 17.29 -39.69 -1.98
C PRO A 205 16.79 -39.61 -3.42
N THR A 206 15.65 -38.97 -3.62
CA THR A 206 15.16 -38.64 -4.96
C THR A 206 15.93 -37.42 -5.44
N ALA A 207 16.66 -37.55 -6.55
CA ALA A 207 17.24 -36.41 -7.24
C ALA A 207 16.10 -35.46 -7.64
N GLY A 208 16.17 -34.20 -7.23
CA GLY A 208 15.27 -33.17 -7.71
C GLY A 208 15.98 -31.83 -7.81
N ASP A 209 15.41 -30.93 -8.60
CA ASP A 209 16.03 -29.66 -8.95
C ASP A 209 16.30 -28.79 -7.71
N SER A 210 17.39 -28.02 -7.75
CA SER A 210 17.70 -27.05 -6.69
C SER A 210 16.53 -26.07 -6.53
N PRO A 211 16.07 -25.76 -5.29
CA PRO A 211 15.03 -24.77 -5.02
C PRO A 211 15.28 -23.42 -5.72
N ALA A 212 16.56 -23.05 -5.84
CA ALA A 212 17.01 -21.85 -6.56
C ALA A 212 16.64 -21.88 -8.05
N ALA A 213 16.74 -23.02 -8.72
CA ALA A 213 16.46 -23.15 -10.16
C ALA A 213 14.96 -22.99 -10.47
N LEU A 214 14.09 -23.39 -9.55
CA LEU A 214 12.64 -23.25 -9.71
C LEU A 214 12.14 -21.85 -9.34
N LEU A 215 12.69 -21.25 -8.29
CA LEU A 215 12.23 -19.96 -7.77
C LEU A 215 12.87 -18.75 -8.45
N ALA A 216 14.13 -18.85 -8.92
CA ALA A 216 14.82 -17.71 -9.53
C ALA A 216 14.08 -17.11 -10.74
N PRO A 217 13.54 -17.90 -11.70
CA PRO A 217 12.76 -17.33 -12.80
C PRO A 217 11.47 -16.63 -12.34
N MET A 218 10.85 -17.11 -11.26
CA MET A 218 9.61 -16.55 -10.73
C MET A 218 9.85 -15.20 -10.04
N LEU A 219 11.05 -14.97 -9.51
CA LEU A 219 11.45 -13.71 -8.88
C LEU A 219 11.70 -12.58 -9.89
N ILE A 220 11.97 -12.90 -11.16
CA ILE A 220 12.30 -11.91 -12.20
C ILE A 220 11.17 -10.87 -12.36
N GLY A 221 9.92 -11.31 -12.43
CA GLY A 221 8.76 -10.42 -12.64
C GLY A 221 8.61 -9.39 -11.52
N PRO A 222 8.44 -9.81 -10.25
CA PRO A 222 8.31 -8.89 -9.12
C PRO A 222 9.56 -8.01 -8.92
N LEU A 223 10.76 -8.52 -9.19
CA LEU A 223 11.98 -7.73 -9.12
C LEU A 223 12.03 -6.63 -10.19
N ALA A 224 11.71 -6.98 -11.45
CA ALA A 224 11.62 -6.01 -12.53
C ALA A 224 10.56 -4.94 -12.23
N PHE A 225 9.42 -5.34 -11.65
CA PHE A 225 8.39 -4.42 -11.19
C PHE A 225 8.90 -3.48 -10.09
N LEU A 226 9.60 -3.98 -9.08
CA LEU A 226 10.19 -3.15 -8.02
C LEU A 226 11.22 -2.15 -8.56
N CYS A 227 12.07 -2.58 -9.50
CA CYS A 227 13.01 -1.70 -10.18
C CYS A 227 12.27 -0.59 -10.96
N LEU A 228 11.24 -0.95 -11.73
CA LEU A 228 10.44 0.01 -12.49
C LEU A 228 9.69 0.98 -11.57
N ALA A 229 9.06 0.49 -10.50
CA ALA A 229 8.41 1.32 -9.51
C ALA A 229 9.42 2.25 -8.82
N GLY A 230 10.64 1.75 -8.55
CA GLY A 230 11.75 2.55 -8.03
C GLY A 230 12.16 3.68 -8.96
N VAL A 231 12.26 3.41 -10.26
CA VAL A 231 12.50 4.43 -11.29
C VAL A 231 11.38 5.47 -11.30
N VAL A 232 10.10 5.04 -11.31
CA VAL A 232 8.94 5.95 -11.30
C VAL A 232 8.93 6.85 -10.05
N VAL A 233 9.28 6.29 -8.89
CA VAL A 233 9.37 7.04 -7.63
C VAL A 233 10.62 7.95 -7.59
N MET A 234 11.72 7.55 -8.23
CA MET A 234 12.95 8.35 -8.33
C MET A 234 12.75 9.60 -9.20
N PHE A 235 12.09 9.43 -10.34
CA PHE A 235 11.74 10.52 -11.27
C PHE A 235 10.51 11.31 -10.82
N ASP A 236 9.98 11.04 -9.62
CA ASP A 236 8.96 11.89 -9.03
C ASP A 236 9.51 13.31 -8.82
N PRO A 237 8.87 14.35 -9.39
CA PRO A 237 9.26 15.74 -9.17
C PRO A 237 9.33 16.17 -7.69
N LEU A 238 8.72 15.46 -6.72
CA LEU A 238 8.92 15.73 -5.29
C LEU A 238 10.34 15.40 -4.78
N MET A 239 11.11 14.59 -5.51
CA MET A 239 12.53 14.31 -5.24
C MET A 239 13.47 15.34 -5.88
N VAL A 240 13.03 15.99 -6.97
CA VAL A 240 13.85 16.93 -7.77
C VAL A 240 13.55 18.39 -7.41
N MET A 241 12.28 18.72 -7.19
CA MET A 241 11.79 20.03 -6.81
C MET A 241 11.41 19.95 -5.33
N GLY A 242 12.35 20.26 -4.44
CA GLY A 242 12.07 20.36 -3.01
C GLY A 242 10.80 21.19 -2.80
N LYS A 243 9.87 20.66 -1.98
CA LYS A 243 8.56 21.21 -1.59
C LYS A 243 7.97 22.21 -2.60
N PRO A 244 6.93 21.86 -3.38
CA PRO A 244 6.19 22.90 -4.06
C PRO A 244 5.64 23.83 -2.99
N ASP A 245 6.03 25.11 -3.06
CA ASP A 245 5.39 26.20 -2.35
C ASP A 245 3.94 26.24 -2.83
N TRP A 246 3.12 25.40 -2.23
CA TRP A 246 1.68 25.51 -2.37
C TRP A 246 1.28 26.77 -1.61
N THR A 247 1.14 27.86 -2.35
CA THR A 247 0.21 28.91 -1.97
C THR A 247 -1.15 28.23 -1.79
N PRO A 248 -1.73 28.22 -0.57
CA PRO A 248 -3.10 27.76 -0.38
C PRO A 248 -3.97 28.50 -1.40
N ALA A 249 -4.80 27.77 -2.14
CA ALA A 249 -5.78 28.39 -3.02
C ALA A 249 -6.52 29.43 -2.19
N GLU A 250 -6.28 30.70 -2.50
CA GLU A 250 -6.88 31.84 -1.83
C GLU A 250 -8.38 31.58 -1.87
N HIS A 251 -8.96 31.31 -0.70
CA HIS A 251 -10.39 31.20 -0.53
C HIS A 251 -10.91 32.63 -0.67
N LYS A 252 -10.98 33.13 -1.91
CA LYS A 252 -11.63 34.39 -2.21
C LYS A 252 -13.04 34.26 -1.62
N PRO A 253 -13.41 35.09 -0.64
CA PRO A 253 -14.79 35.14 -0.17
C PRO A 253 -15.64 35.33 -1.43
N GLY A 254 -16.56 34.40 -1.67
CA GLY A 254 -17.44 34.49 -2.81
C GLY A 254 -18.01 35.89 -2.85
N VAL A 255 -17.74 36.62 -3.94
CA VAL A 255 -18.40 37.90 -4.20
C VAL A 255 -19.90 37.62 -4.05
N PRO A 256 -20.61 38.27 -3.11
CA PRO A 256 -22.04 38.05 -2.97
C PRO A 256 -22.67 38.32 -4.34
N ALA A 257 -23.38 37.33 -4.87
CA ALA A 257 -24.19 37.52 -6.05
C ALA A 257 -25.02 38.78 -5.84
N HIS A 258 -24.80 39.79 -6.69
CA HIS A 258 -25.62 41.00 -6.66
C HIS A 258 -27.09 40.58 -6.69
N PRO A 259 -27.95 41.15 -5.83
CA PRO A 259 -29.38 40.90 -5.92
C PRO A 259 -29.82 41.25 -7.35
N PRO A 260 -30.67 40.43 -7.99
CA PRO A 260 -31.17 40.75 -9.31
C PRO A 260 -31.88 42.10 -9.24
N ALA A 261 -31.37 43.07 -10.00
CA ALA A 261 -31.98 44.38 -10.12
C ALA A 261 -33.44 44.22 -10.56
N PRO A 262 -34.40 44.96 -9.98
CA PRO A 262 -35.80 44.84 -10.38
C PRO A 262 -35.94 45.22 -11.85
N HIS A 263 -36.42 44.27 -12.66
CA HIS A 263 -36.87 44.55 -14.03
C HIS A 263 -37.90 45.69 -14.02
N PRO A 264 -37.66 46.83 -14.68
CA PRO A 264 -38.71 47.82 -14.86
C PRO A 264 -39.77 47.22 -15.78
N SER A 265 -40.94 46.97 -15.21
CA SER A 265 -42.15 46.56 -15.93
C SER A 265 -42.42 47.53 -17.08
N ARG A 266 -42.24 47.04 -18.30
CA ARG A 266 -42.58 47.74 -19.54
C ARG A 266 -44.11 47.79 -19.62
N ARG A 267 -44.73 48.74 -18.91
CA ARG A 267 -46.16 49.03 -19.02
C ARG A 267 -46.46 49.46 -20.46
N SER A 268 -47.14 48.58 -21.19
CA SER A 268 -47.84 48.87 -22.43
C SER A 268 -48.76 50.07 -22.23
N ARG A 269 -48.42 51.22 -22.82
CA ARG A 269 -49.33 52.36 -22.94
C ARG A 269 -50.31 52.07 -24.07
N LEU A 270 -51.40 51.38 -23.73
CA LEU A 270 -52.61 51.37 -24.54
C LEU A 270 -53.21 52.78 -24.57
N ARG A 271 -53.10 53.41 -25.74
CA ARG A 271 -53.61 54.73 -26.07
C ARG A 271 -55.13 54.67 -26.18
N SER A 272 -55.84 54.89 -25.08
CA SER A 272 -57.29 55.13 -25.09
C SER A 272 -57.55 56.62 -25.34
N ARG A 273 -58.05 56.89 -26.55
CA ARG A 273 -58.53 58.18 -27.02
C ARG A 273 -59.94 58.39 -26.46
N ARG A 274 -60.15 59.34 -25.54
CA ARG A 274 -61.51 59.83 -25.22
C ARG A 274 -61.52 61.34 -25.05
N LYS A 275 -62.27 61.99 -25.95
CA LYS A 275 -62.76 63.37 -25.87
C LYS A 275 -63.67 63.53 -24.63
N VAL A 276 -63.79 64.76 -24.11
CA VAL A 276 -65.06 65.51 -23.87
C VAL A 276 -64.86 66.60 -22.78
N THR A 277 -64.84 67.85 -23.27
CA THR A 277 -65.46 69.12 -22.82
C THR A 277 -65.63 69.54 -21.34
N HIS A 278 -65.31 70.84 -21.14
CA HIS A 278 -65.95 71.89 -20.31
C HIS A 278 -66.12 71.70 -18.79
N ARG A 279 -65.52 72.62 -18.01
CA ARG A 279 -66.26 73.62 -17.19
C ARG A 279 -65.32 74.70 -16.60
N GLU A 280 -65.74 75.96 -16.70
CA GLU A 280 -65.17 77.15 -16.04
C GLU A 280 -65.37 77.14 -14.53
N PHE A 281 -64.47 77.78 -13.75
CA PHE A 281 -64.77 78.98 -12.93
C PHE A 281 -63.52 79.61 -12.26
N ARG A 282 -63.27 80.89 -12.60
CA ARG A 282 -62.90 82.08 -11.78
C ARG A 282 -61.99 82.00 -10.51
N THR A 283 -60.86 82.74 -10.58
CA THR A 283 -60.31 83.87 -9.73
C THR A 283 -60.43 83.85 -8.18
N PRO A 284 -59.71 84.72 -7.38
CA PRO A 284 -58.84 85.89 -7.70
C PRO A 284 -57.55 86.05 -6.82
N GLN A 285 -56.89 87.22 -6.97
CA GLN A 285 -56.05 88.01 -6.04
C GLN A 285 -54.54 88.11 -6.38
N ASN A 286 -54.08 89.28 -6.87
CA ASN A 286 -53.74 90.55 -6.20
C ASN A 286 -52.30 90.58 -5.64
N ARG A 287 -51.37 91.19 -6.39
CA ARG A 287 -50.55 92.34 -5.98
C ARG A 287 -49.74 92.87 -7.16
#